data_AF-A0A0A5G071-F1
#
_entry.id   AF-A0A0A5G071-F1
#
_cell.length_a   1.000
_cell.length_b   1.000
_cell.length_c   1.000
_cell.angle_alpha   90.00
_cell.angle_beta   90.00
_cell.angle_gamma   90.00
#
_symmetry.space_group_name_H-M   'P 1'
#
loop_
_entity.id
_entity.type
_entity.pdbx_description
1 polymer ?
#
loop_
_entity_poly.entity_id
_entity_poly.type
_entity_poly.pdbx_seq_one_letter_code
_entity_poly.pdbx_strand_id
1 'polypeptide(L)'
;MSDHLRRSIAEFSGVAISQEEKGVAKYGKPLDPRDNYNWLEMAKEELVDGFKYLEAERVKRQRSVARIRELLHLLQGCEKVAVKIEEHLDRLEGSRCD
;
A
#
# COMPACT_ATOMS: atom_id res chain seq x y z
N MET A 1 14.00 -6.82 -20.39
CA MET A 1 13.24 -6.20 -19.28
C MET A 1 12.23 -7.21 -18.78
N SER A 2 12.22 -7.52 -17.48
CA SER A 2 11.25 -8.47 -16.91
C SER A 2 9.83 -7.91 -16.96
N ASP A 3 8.82 -8.76 -17.03
CA ASP A 3 7.42 -8.31 -17.02
C ASP A 3 7.04 -7.60 -15.72
N HIS A 4 7.68 -7.97 -14.60
CA HIS A 4 7.55 -7.24 -13.34
C HIS A 4 8.02 -5.79 -13.51
N LEU A 5 9.21 -5.57 -14.05
CA LEU A 5 9.73 -4.21 -14.27
C LEU A 5 8.87 -3.42 -15.27
N ARG A 6 8.35 -4.05 -16.33
CA ARG A 6 7.41 -3.40 -17.26
C ARG A 6 6.16 -2.88 -16.56
N ARG A 7 5.53 -3.72 -15.73
CA ARG A 7 4.33 -3.34 -14.96
C ARG A 7 4.63 -2.24 -13.96
N SER A 8 5.73 -2.34 -13.22
CA SER A 8 6.12 -1.33 -12.24
C SER A 8 6.33 0.04 -12.89
N ILE A 9 7.01 0.10 -14.05
CA ILE A 9 7.19 1.35 -14.79
C ILE A 9 5.84 1.91 -15.27
N ALA A 10 4.97 1.07 -15.83
CA ALA A 10 3.67 1.51 -16.34
C ALA A 10 2.78 2.08 -15.22
N GLU A 11 2.66 1.36 -14.10
CA GLU A 11 1.89 1.81 -12.93
C GLU A 11 2.47 3.10 -12.34
N PHE A 12 3.78 3.15 -12.12
CA PHE A 12 4.42 4.33 -11.54
C PHE A 12 4.28 5.56 -12.45
N SER A 13 4.42 5.38 -13.76
CA SER A 13 4.25 6.48 -14.73
C SER A 13 2.82 7.01 -14.72
N GLY A 14 1.82 6.12 -14.67
CA GLY A 14 0.41 6.51 -14.57
C GLY A 14 0.11 7.29 -13.28
N VAL A 15 0.65 6.84 -12.14
CA VAL A 15 0.52 7.54 -10.87
C VAL A 15 1.21 8.90 -10.90
N ALA A 16 2.43 8.99 -11.45
CA ALA A 16 3.18 10.24 -11.56
C ALA A 16 2.42 11.28 -12.39
N ILE A 17 1.87 10.88 -13.54
CA ILE A 17 1.04 11.75 -14.39
C ILE A 17 -0.20 12.23 -13.60
N SER A 18 -0.92 11.31 -12.96
CA SER A 18 -2.12 11.68 -12.19
C SER A 18 -1.81 12.60 -11.01
N GLN A 19 -0.66 12.45 -10.35
CA GLN A 19 -0.24 13.34 -9.26
C GLN A 19 0.09 14.74 -9.78
N GLU A 20 0.77 14.86 -10.93
CA GLU A 20 1.01 16.15 -11.59
C GLU A 20 -0.31 16.85 -11.93
N GLU A 21 -1.27 16.14 -12.55
CA GLU A 21 -2.58 16.68 -12.89
C GLU A 21 -3.35 17.16 -11.65
N LYS A 22 -3.30 16.41 -10.54
CA LYS A 22 -3.92 16.80 -9.27
C LYS A 22 -3.23 18.02 -8.65
N GLY A 23 -1.90 18.08 -8.72
CA GLY A 23 -1.12 19.22 -8.28
C GLY A 23 -1.50 20.48 -9.05
N VAL A 24 -1.53 20.40 -10.39
CA VAL A 24 -1.97 21.49 -11.26
C VAL A 24 -3.42 21.89 -10.97
N ALA A 25 -4.33 20.94 -10.77
CA ALA A 25 -5.72 21.24 -10.44
C ALA A 25 -5.86 21.95 -9.07
N LYS A 26 -5.01 21.61 -8.09
CA LYS A 26 -5.03 22.18 -6.74
C LYS A 26 -4.35 23.55 -6.66
N TYR A 27 -3.23 23.72 -7.37
CA TYR A 27 -2.35 24.90 -7.24
C TYR A 27 -2.31 25.79 -8.50
N GLY A 28 -2.99 25.38 -9.57
CA GLY A 28 -3.14 26.14 -10.82
C GLY A 28 -1.95 26.06 -11.79
N LYS A 29 -0.87 25.38 -11.42
CA LYS A 29 0.35 25.26 -12.24
C LYS A 29 1.18 24.02 -11.84
N PRO A 30 2.08 23.57 -12.73
CA PRO A 30 3.13 22.62 -12.40
C PRO A 30 4.03 23.12 -11.28
N LEU A 31 4.77 22.21 -10.66
CA LEU A 31 5.80 22.54 -9.68
C LEU A 31 6.87 23.43 -10.32
N ASP A 32 7.01 24.67 -9.84
CA ASP A 32 8.04 25.62 -10.28
C ASP A 32 9.02 25.89 -9.12
N PRO A 33 10.32 25.55 -9.26
CA PRO A 33 11.30 25.77 -8.19
C PRO A 33 11.46 27.25 -7.79
N ARG A 34 10.95 28.20 -8.58
CA ARG A 34 10.97 29.64 -8.29
C ARG A 34 9.80 30.10 -7.41
N ASP A 35 8.85 29.22 -7.11
CA ASP A 35 7.78 29.57 -6.20
C ASP A 35 8.30 29.77 -4.78
N ASN A 36 7.60 30.61 -4.03
CA ASN A 36 7.94 30.92 -2.64
C ASN A 36 7.51 29.82 -1.64
N TYR A 37 7.43 28.57 -2.10
CA TYR A 37 7.13 27.43 -1.26
C TYR A 37 8.40 26.79 -0.71
N ASN A 38 8.34 26.30 0.54
CA ASN A 38 9.39 25.44 1.07
C ASN A 38 9.13 24.00 0.62
N TRP A 39 9.65 23.66 -0.56
CA TRP A 39 9.48 22.34 -1.19
C TRP A 39 9.95 21.18 -0.32
N LEU A 40 10.98 21.37 0.52
CA LEU A 40 11.49 20.33 1.40
C LEU A 40 10.54 20.02 2.56
N GLU A 41 9.92 21.03 3.16
CA GLU A 41 8.91 20.80 4.21
C GLU A 41 7.65 20.16 3.62
N MET A 42 7.18 20.58 2.44
CA MET A 42 6.04 19.92 1.80
C MET A 42 6.34 18.47 1.45
N ALA A 43 7.53 18.16 0.93
CA ALA A 43 7.93 16.77 0.67
C ALA A 43 7.94 15.92 1.95
N LYS A 44 8.37 16.51 3.08
CA LYS A 44 8.34 15.84 4.39
C LYS A 44 6.92 15.58 4.86
N GLU A 45 6.00 16.54 4.71
CA GLU A 45 4.58 16.37 5.01
C GLU A 45 3.95 15.26 4.15
N GLU A 46 4.22 15.25 2.84
CA GLU A 46 3.72 14.23 1.91
C GLU A 46 4.28 12.83 2.22
N LEU A 47 5.54 12.73 2.65
CA LEU A 47 6.11 11.46 3.12
C LEU A 47 5.39 10.93 4.37
N VAL A 48 5.04 11.83 5.31
CA VAL A 48 4.27 11.45 6.51
C VAL A 48 2.88 10.96 6.11
N ASP A 49 2.21 11.62 5.17
CA ASP A 49 0.92 11.15 4.64
C ASP A 49 1.04 9.81 3.91
N GLY A 50 2.08 9.63 3.10
CA GLY A 50 2.40 8.35 2.47
C GLY A 50 2.58 7.24 3.50
N PHE A 51 3.32 7.50 4.59
CA PHE A 51 3.50 6.55 5.68
C PHE A 51 2.17 6.21 6.39
N LYS A 52 1.30 7.20 6.61
CA LYS A 52 -0.03 6.97 7.19
C LYS A 52 -0.88 6.02 6.33
N TYR A 53 -0.79 6.10 5.00
CA TYR A 53 -1.49 5.16 4.12
C TYR A 53 -0.96 3.73 4.26
N LEU A 54 0.36 3.56 4.38
CA LEU A 54 0.98 2.25 4.60
C LEU A 54 0.51 1.64 5.93
N GLU A 55 0.51 2.42 7.01
CA GLU A 55 0.03 1.95 8.31
C GLU A 55 -1.47 1.62 8.30
N ALA A 56 -2.29 2.44 7.64
CA ALA A 56 -3.72 2.16 7.50
C ALA A 56 -3.97 0.83 6.76
N GLU A 57 -3.25 0.58 5.67
CA GLU A 57 -3.35 -0.68 4.92
C GLU A 57 -2.83 -1.88 5.74
N ARG A 58 -1.75 -1.72 6.50
CA ARG A 58 -1.26 -2.74 7.44
C ARG A 58 -2.33 -3.13 8.45
N VAL A 59 -2.95 -2.15 9.11
CA VAL A 59 -4.03 -2.38 10.09
C VAL A 59 -5.25 -3.03 9.45
N LYS A 60 -5.64 -2.59 8.25
CA LYS A 60 -6.76 -3.18 7.49
C LYS A 60 -6.51 -4.65 7.17
N ARG A 61 -5.28 -5.00 6.76
CA ARG A 61 -4.89 -6.40 6.51
C ARG A 61 -4.94 -7.24 7.78
N GLN A 62 -4.39 -6.75 8.88
CA GLN A 62 -4.45 -7.44 10.18
C GLN A 62 -5.89 -7.74 10.62
N ARG A 63 -6.81 -6.77 10.46
CA ARG A 63 -8.24 -6.98 10.76
C ARG A 63 -8.86 -8.06 9.88
N SER A 64 -8.53 -8.05 8.59
CA SER A 64 -9.05 -9.04 7.64
C SER A 64 -8.52 -10.44 7.97
N VAL A 65 -7.23 -10.54 8.32
CA VAL A 65 -6.61 -11.79 8.75
C VAL A 65 -7.23 -12.31 10.03
N ALA A 66 -7.36 -11.49 11.08
CA ALA A 66 -8.01 -11.87 12.33
C ALA A 66 -9.43 -12.41 12.10
N ARG A 67 -10.21 -11.75 11.22
CA ARG A 67 -11.55 -12.22 10.87
C ARG A 67 -11.55 -13.57 10.18
N ILE A 68 -10.61 -13.84 9.28
CA ILE A 68 -10.48 -15.15 8.63
C ILE A 68 -10.11 -16.21 9.66
N ARG A 69 -9.17 -15.93 10.58
CA ARG A 69 -8.80 -16.85 11.67
C ARG A 69 -10.01 -17.21 12.54
N GLU A 70 -10.86 -16.24 12.90
CA GLU A 70 -12.11 -16.50 13.62
C GLU A 70 -13.04 -17.45 12.84
N LEU A 71 -13.23 -17.22 11.54
CA LEU A 71 -14.08 -18.06 10.69
C LEU A 71 -13.52 -19.50 10.57
N LEU A 72 -12.21 -19.66 10.51
CA LEU A 72 -11.58 -20.99 10.49
C LEU A 72 -11.85 -21.79 11.77
N HIS A 73 -11.77 -21.14 12.94
CA HIS A 73 -12.06 -21.81 14.22
C HIS A 73 -13.52 -22.31 14.30
N LEU A 74 -14.46 -21.61 13.66
CA LEU A 74 -15.87 -21.99 13.62
C LEU A 74 -16.16 -23.17 12.67
N LEU A 75 -15.31 -23.41 11.67
CA LEU A 75 -15.50 -24.43 10.62
C LEU A 75 -14.96 -25.82 11.02
N GLN A 76 -15.27 -26.31 12.22
CA GLN A 76 -14.81 -27.62 12.71
C GLN A 76 -14.92 -28.74 11.65
N GLY A 77 -13.81 -29.44 11.36
CA GLY A 77 -13.78 -30.60 10.47
C GLY A 77 -12.83 -30.52 9.25
N CYS A 78 -12.18 -29.38 9.00
CA CYS A 78 -11.26 -29.20 7.87
C CYS A 78 -9.81 -28.87 8.30
N GLU A 79 -9.26 -29.57 9.28
CA GLU A 79 -7.94 -29.27 9.90
C GLU A 79 -6.81 -29.05 8.88
N LYS A 80 -6.68 -29.92 7.86
CA LYS A 80 -5.62 -29.78 6.83
C LYS A 80 -5.76 -28.52 5.97
N VAL A 81 -6.98 -28.07 5.72
CA VAL A 81 -7.24 -26.84 4.94
C VAL A 81 -7.05 -25.62 5.82
N ALA A 82 -7.49 -25.68 7.07
CA ALA A 82 -7.29 -24.60 8.05
C ALA A 82 -5.80 -24.29 8.25
N VAL A 83 -4.96 -25.32 8.42
CA VAL A 83 -3.50 -25.13 8.53
C VAL A 83 -2.94 -24.37 7.33
N LYS A 84 -3.28 -24.78 6.10
CA LYS A 84 -2.79 -24.10 4.89
C LYS A 84 -3.25 -22.64 4.81
N ILE A 85 -4.49 -22.36 5.22
CA ILE A 85 -4.99 -20.98 5.23
C ILE A 85 -4.22 -20.15 6.25
N GLU A 86 -3.99 -20.65 7.46
CA GLU A 86 -3.15 -19.97 8.46
C GLU A 86 -1.75 -19.65 7.92
N GLU A 87 -1.10 -20.60 7.23
CA GLU A 87 0.21 -20.33 6.62
C GLU A 87 0.18 -19.20 5.58
N HIS A 88 -0.90 -19.12 4.79
CA HIS A 88 -1.09 -18.03 3.84
C HIS A 88 -1.37 -16.69 4.53
N LEU A 89 -2.09 -16.70 5.65
CA LEU A 89 -2.34 -15.51 6.45
C LEU A 89 -1.05 -14.98 7.10
N ASP A 90 -0.21 -15.87 7.64
CA ASP A 90 1.08 -15.49 8.22
C ASP A 90 2.01 -14.84 7.18
N ARG A 91 2.04 -15.39 5.96
CA ARG A 91 2.77 -14.77 4.84
C ARG A 91 2.21 -13.41 4.44
N LEU A 92 0.88 -13.25 4.47
CA LEU A 92 0.23 -11.98 4.14
C LEU A 92 0.53 -10.89 5.19
N GLU A 93 0.68 -11.27 6.45
CA GLU A 93 1.10 -10.37 7.54
C GLU A 93 2.61 -10.10 7.53
N GLY A 94 3.40 -10.87 6.79
CA GLY A 94 4.86 -10.82 6.81
C GLY A 94 5.47 -11.45 8.06
N SER A 95 4.69 -12.22 8.82
CA SER A 95 5.10 -12.90 10.06
C SER A 95 5.96 -14.14 9.81
N ARG A 96 5.93 -14.65 8.57
CA ARG A 96 6.71 -15.82 8.13
C ARG A 96 7.48 -15.43 6.86
N CYS A 97 8.79 -15.26 7.01
CA CYS A 97 9.71 -15.07 5.90
C CYS A 97 10.35 -16.43 5.58
N ASP A 98 10.27 -16.85 4.32
CA ASP A 98 11.00 -18.03 3.81
C ASP A 98 12.51 -17.71 3.68
#